data_AF-A0AAW1HFU4-F1
#
_entry.id   AF-A0AAW1HFU4-F1
#
_cell.length_a   1.000
_cell.length_b   1.000
_cell.length_c   1.000
_cell.angle_alpha   90.00
_cell.angle_beta   90.00
_cell.angle_gamma   90.00
#
_symmetry.space_group_name_H-M   'P 1'
#
loop_
_entity.id
_entity.type
_entity.pdbx_description
1 polymer ?
#
loop_
_entity_poly.entity_id
_entity_poly.type
_entity_poly.pdbx_seq_one_letter_code
_entity_poly.pdbx_strand_id
1 'polypeptide(L)'
;MCNVTQSISTQNPNADEIDINKAVSLGIISSGIGCSQCHELFSSINAPFMSEKTFLILQEQLGDFIDETALKVMEEADREEPELAREKGDVVSDGTPCITVIANGA
;
A
#
# COMPACT_ATOMS: atom_id res chain seq x y z
N MET A 1 -32.59 -31.44 -17.05
CA MET A 1 -31.18 -31.19 -16.70
C MET A 1 -31.14 -29.96 -15.81
N CYS A 2 -31.41 -30.17 -14.53
CA CYS A 2 -31.39 -29.13 -13.50
C CYS A 2 -30.21 -29.50 -12.57
N ASN A 3 -29.48 -28.51 -12.05
CA ASN A 3 -28.29 -28.64 -11.18
C ASN A 3 -26.91 -28.70 -11.86
N VAL A 4 -26.73 -28.22 -13.10
CA VAL A 4 -25.37 -27.91 -13.60
C VAL A 4 -25.08 -26.44 -13.33
N THR A 5 -24.55 -26.13 -12.15
CA THR A 5 -23.94 -24.83 -11.84
C THR A 5 -22.49 -24.86 -12.30
N GLN A 6 -22.26 -24.51 -13.56
CA GLN A 6 -20.89 -24.26 -14.02
C GLN A 6 -20.51 -22.84 -13.58
N SER A 7 -19.60 -22.74 -12.62
CA SER A 7 -19.03 -21.45 -12.21
C SER A 7 -17.88 -21.11 -13.15
N ILE A 8 -18.02 -20.03 -13.91
CA ILE A 8 -16.96 -19.47 -14.73
C ILE A 8 -16.37 -18.31 -13.93
N SER A 9 -15.09 -18.42 -13.56
CA SER A 9 -14.36 -17.36 -12.89
C SER A 9 -13.20 -16.91 -13.78
N THR A 10 -12.98 -15.60 -13.85
CA THR A 10 -11.79 -15.02 -14.50
C THR A 10 -10.56 -15.07 -13.59
N GLN A 11 -10.76 -15.27 -12.29
CA GLN A 11 -9.71 -15.39 -11.29
C GLN A 11 -9.62 -16.82 -10.73
N ASN A 12 -8.44 -17.21 -10.26
CA ASN A 12 -8.24 -18.50 -9.62
C ASN A 12 -8.96 -18.51 -8.26
N PRO A 13 -10.00 -19.35 -8.08
CA PRO A 13 -10.77 -19.37 -6.83
C PRO A 13 -9.98 -19.88 -5.61
N ASN A 14 -8.79 -20.46 -5.83
CA ASN A 14 -7.91 -20.94 -4.77
C ASN A 14 -6.70 -20.02 -4.54
N ALA A 15 -6.61 -18.89 -5.24
CA ALA A 15 -5.52 -17.94 -5.01
C ALA A 15 -5.87 -17.04 -3.82
N ASP A 16 -4.90 -16.79 -2.96
CA ASP A 16 -4.98 -15.84 -1.85
C ASP A 16 -4.83 -14.41 -2.41
N GLU A 17 -5.77 -14.02 -3.27
CA GLU A 17 -5.77 -12.74 -3.97
C GLU A 17 -6.48 -11.68 -3.14
N ILE A 18 -5.92 -10.47 -3.16
CA ILE A 18 -6.57 -9.29 -2.59
C ILE A 18 -7.84 -8.96 -3.41
N ASP A 19 -8.97 -8.78 -2.73
CA ASP A 19 -10.20 -8.33 -3.39
C ASP A 19 -10.00 -6.97 -4.06
N ILE A 20 -10.67 -6.76 -5.19
CA ILE A 20 -10.51 -5.55 -6.00
C ILE A 20 -10.80 -4.26 -5.20
N ASN A 21 -11.75 -4.28 -4.27
CA ASN A 21 -12.05 -3.10 -3.45
C ASN A 21 -10.90 -2.79 -2.51
N LYS A 22 -10.30 -3.82 -1.90
CA LYS A 22 -9.10 -3.64 -1.05
C LYS A 22 -7.90 -3.19 -1.87
N ALA A 23 -7.70 -3.76 -3.06
CA ALA A 23 -6.60 -3.39 -3.95
C ALA A 23 -6.70 -1.92 -4.38
N VAL A 24 -7.90 -1.49 -4.79
CA VAL A 24 -8.16 -0.10 -5.17
C VAL A 24 -7.98 0.82 -3.96
N SER A 25 -8.60 0.51 -2.82
CA SER A 25 -8.46 1.32 -1.61
C SER A 25 -7.00 1.46 -1.18
N LEU A 26 -6.22 0.38 -1.22
CA LEU A 26 -4.79 0.43 -0.94
C LEU A 26 -4.06 1.36 -1.90
N GLY A 27 -4.29 1.24 -3.21
CA GLY A 27 -3.67 2.10 -4.22
C GLY A 27 -4.01 3.60 -4.04
N ILE A 28 -5.27 3.89 -3.70
CA ILE A 28 -5.76 5.25 -3.40
C ILE A 28 -5.05 5.81 -2.16
N ILE A 29 -5.01 5.05 -1.06
CA ILE A 29 -4.34 5.44 0.19
C ILE A 29 -2.84 5.66 -0.04
N SER A 30 -2.15 4.73 -0.72
CA SER A 30 -0.72 4.83 -1.03
C SER A 30 -0.40 6.01 -1.95
N SER A 31 -1.35 6.43 -2.77
CA SER A 31 -1.20 7.63 -3.63
C SER A 31 -1.48 8.94 -2.87
N GLY A 32 -1.83 8.88 -1.58
CA GLY A 32 -2.13 10.04 -0.76
C GLY A 32 -3.47 10.71 -1.10
N ILE A 33 -4.37 10.00 -1.77
CA ILE A 33 -5.69 10.52 -2.17
C ILE A 33 -6.82 9.88 -1.37
N GLY A 34 -7.96 10.56 -1.29
CA GLY A 34 -9.11 10.15 -0.46
C GLY A 34 -10.29 9.56 -1.23
N CYS A 35 -11.36 9.22 -0.50
CA CYS A 35 -12.59 8.66 -1.07
C CYS A 35 -13.19 9.52 -2.20
N SER A 36 -13.20 10.85 -2.04
CA SER A 36 -13.77 11.77 -3.04
C SER A 36 -13.03 11.69 -4.39
N GLN A 37 -11.70 11.62 -4.35
CA GLN A 37 -10.87 11.48 -5.55
C GLN A 37 -11.00 10.09 -6.18
N CYS A 38 -11.21 9.06 -5.35
CA CYS A 38 -11.56 7.74 -5.86
C CYS A 38 -12.92 7.73 -6.57
N HIS A 39 -13.93 8.43 -6.02
CA HIS A 39 -15.23 8.57 -6.68
C HIS A 39 -15.13 9.33 -8.00
N GLU A 40 -14.30 10.37 -8.07
CA GLU A 40 -14.00 11.09 -9.32
C GLU A 40 -13.38 10.16 -10.37
N LEU A 41 -12.36 9.38 -9.99
CA LEU A 41 -11.70 8.42 -10.87
C LEU A 41 -12.71 7.42 -11.45
N PHE A 42 -13.52 6.77 -10.61
CA PHE A 42 -14.47 5.76 -11.05
C PHE A 42 -15.64 6.34 -11.86
N SER A 43 -16.05 7.57 -11.54
CA SER A 43 -17.03 8.31 -12.34
C SER A 43 -16.50 8.61 -13.74
N SER A 44 -15.22 8.97 -13.87
CA SER A 44 -14.59 9.30 -15.16
C SER A 44 -14.55 8.12 -16.14
N ILE A 45 -14.49 6.90 -15.62
CA ILE A 45 -14.50 5.65 -16.40
C ILE A 45 -15.87 4.98 -16.47
N ASN A 46 -16.92 5.65 -15.96
CA ASN A 46 -18.28 5.13 -15.88
C ASN A 46 -18.37 3.74 -15.21
N ALA A 47 -17.58 3.55 -14.14
CA ALA A 47 -17.59 2.33 -13.34
C ALA A 47 -18.22 2.60 -11.97
N PRO A 48 -19.11 1.71 -11.47
CA PRO A 48 -19.59 1.82 -10.10
C PRO A 48 -18.45 1.53 -9.13
N PHE A 49 -18.46 2.21 -7.99
CA PHE A 49 -17.54 1.97 -6.90
C PHE A 49 -18.28 1.73 -5.59
N MET A 50 -17.53 1.32 -4.56
CA MET A 50 -18.08 1.11 -3.23
C MET A 50 -18.58 2.41 -2.58
N SER A 51 -19.47 2.26 -1.60
CA SER A 51 -19.94 3.39 -0.80
C SER A 51 -18.82 3.98 0.05
N GLU A 52 -18.92 5.26 0.41
CA GLU A 52 -17.99 5.93 1.32
C GLU A 52 -17.82 5.16 2.65
N LYS A 53 -18.94 4.68 3.21
CA LYS A 53 -18.90 3.86 4.43
C LYS A 53 -18.06 2.60 4.25
N THR A 54 -18.19 1.92 3.11
CA THR A 54 -17.37 0.74 2.79
C THR A 54 -15.90 1.10 2.64
N PHE A 55 -15.61 2.22 1.97
CA PHE A 55 -14.25 2.70 1.79
C PHE A 55 -13.57 2.98 3.14
N LEU A 56 -14.23 3.66 4.06
CA LEU A 56 -13.69 3.97 5.39
C LEU A 56 -13.36 2.70 6.20
N ILE A 57 -14.23 1.69 6.15
CA ILE A 57 -13.97 0.40 6.80
C ILE A 57 -12.72 -0.27 6.21
N LEU A 58 -12.58 -0.25 4.88
CA LEU A 58 -11.39 -0.80 4.25
C LEU A 58 -10.14 0.01 4.55
N GLN A 59 -10.25 1.34 4.62
CA GLN A 59 -9.14 2.22 4.98
C GLN A 59 -8.63 1.92 6.39
N GLU A 60 -9.51 1.72 7.36
CA GLU A 60 -9.13 1.33 8.72
C GLU A 60 -8.42 -0.04 8.73
N GLN A 61 -9.00 -1.03 8.06
CA GLN A 61 -8.38 -2.37 7.94
C GLN A 61 -7.02 -2.37 7.25
N LEU A 62 -6.86 -1.55 6.21
CA LEU A 62 -5.60 -1.41 5.49
C LEU A 62 -4.58 -0.56 6.27
N GLY A 63 -5.04 0.37 7.11
CA GLY A 63 -4.19 1.20 7.96
C GLY A 63 -3.31 0.36 8.87
N ASP A 64 -3.90 -0.61 9.58
CA ASP A 64 -3.14 -1.52 10.45
C ASP A 64 -2.05 -2.28 9.68
N PHE A 65 -2.37 -2.75 8.47
CA PHE A 65 -1.42 -3.46 7.62
C PHE A 65 -0.30 -2.54 7.11
N ILE A 66 -0.64 -1.32 6.72
CA ILE A 66 0.32 -0.31 6.26
C ILE A 66 1.28 0.04 7.40
N ASP A 67 0.77 0.27 8.61
CA ASP A 67 1.56 0.63 9.78
C ASP A 67 2.52 -0.51 10.17
N GLU A 68 2.01 -1.76 10.21
CA GLU A 68 2.85 -2.92 10.49
C GLU A 68 3.96 -3.11 9.45
N THR A 69 3.62 -2.92 8.17
CA THR A 69 4.59 -3.03 7.06
C THR A 69 5.62 -1.91 7.15
N ALA A 70 5.19 -0.67 7.40
CA ALA A 70 6.08 0.47 7.54
C ALA A 70 7.07 0.26 8.69
N LEU A 71 6.60 -0.24 9.84
CA LEU A 71 7.47 -0.53 10.99
C LEU A 71 8.54 -1.58 10.63
N LYS A 72 8.15 -2.68 9.99
CA LYS A 72 9.10 -3.74 9.59
C LYS A 72 10.18 -3.21 8.66
N VAL A 73 9.79 -2.40 7.66
CA VAL A 73 10.75 -1.80 6.72
C VAL A 73 11.66 -0.81 7.42
N MET A 74 11.15 -0.03 8.38
CA MET A 74 11.98 0.86 9.20
C MET A 74 13.00 0.09 10.06
N GLU A 75 12.61 -1.05 10.64
CA GLU A 75 13.54 -1.92 11.40
C GLU A 75 14.59 -2.60 10.52
N GLU A 76 14.26 -2.90 9.27
CA GLU A 76 15.24 -3.37 8.28
C GLU A 76 16.22 -2.26 7.89
N ALA A 77 15.70 -1.05 7.62
CA ALA A 77 16.51 0.12 7.29
C ALA A 77 17.44 0.52 8.44
N ASP A 78 16.98 0.48 9.70
CA ASP A 78 17.79 0.77 10.89
C ASP A 78 19.03 -0.14 11.00
N ARG A 79 18.97 -1.34 10.41
CA ARG A 79 20.11 -2.27 10.37
C ARG A 79 20.99 -2.07 9.13
N GLU A 80 20.39 -1.85 7.98
CA GLU A 80 21.11 -1.79 6.69
C GLU A 80 21.77 -0.43 6.45
N GLU A 81 21.07 0.67 6.73
CA GLU A 81 21.52 2.02 6.40
C GLU A 81 22.82 2.43 7.13
N PRO A 82 23.04 2.11 8.42
CA PRO A 82 24.28 2.43 9.12
C PRO A 82 25.51 1.72 8.52
N GLU A 83 25.36 0.45 8.11
CA GLU A 83 26.44 -0.32 7.51
C GLU A 83 26.82 0.26 6.15
N LEU A 84 25.83 0.57 5.31
CA LEU A 84 26.06 1.21 4.01
C LEU A 84 26.73 2.59 4.14
N ALA A 85 26.36 3.38 5.14
CA ALA A 85 26.97 4.67 5.40
C ALA A 85 28.44 4.53 5.84
N ARG A 86 28.76 3.54 6.69
CA ARG A 86 30.15 3.23 7.05
C ARG A 86 30.99 2.79 5.86
N GLU A 87 30.44 1.93 4.99
CA GLU A 87 31.12 1.47 3.77
C GLU A 87 31.45 2.61 2.82
N LYS A 88 30.56 3.61 2.72
CA LYS A 88 30.76 4.81 1.88
C LYS A 88 31.67 5.86 2.52
N GLY A 89 31.99 5.73 3.81
CA GLY A 89 32.71 6.76 4.56
C GLY A 89 31.84 7.97 4.92
N ASP A 90 30.52 7.83 4.82
CA ASP A 90 29.54 8.85 5.21
C ASP A 90 29.35 8.81 6.73
N VAL A 91 30.42 9.15 7.47
CA VAL A 91 30.46 9.14 8.93
C VAL A 91 31.00 10.47 9.44
N VAL A 92 30.41 11.01 10.51
CA VAL A 92 30.94 12.21 11.18
C VAL A 92 32.14 11.87 12.07
N SER A 93 32.79 12.90 12.62
CA SER A 93 34.05 12.78 13.38
C SER A 93 33.99 11.86 14.60
N ASP A 94 32.81 11.58 15.15
CA ASP A 94 32.61 10.67 16.28
C ASP A 94 32.26 9.23 15.86
N GLY A 95 32.20 8.94 14.56
CA GLY A 95 31.88 7.63 13.99
C GLY A 95 30.38 7.37 13.78
N THR A 96 29.52 8.36 14.02
CA THR A 96 28.08 8.24 13.73
C THR A 96 27.83 8.21 12.22
N PRO A 97 27.11 7.21 11.69
CA PRO A 97 26.77 7.14 10.27
C PRO A 97 25.75 8.22 9.87
N CYS A 98 25.93 8.79 8.68
CA CYS A 98 25.05 9.80 8.11
C CYS A 98 24.22 9.21 6.98
N ILE A 99 22.90 9.27 7.13
CA ILE A 99 21.96 8.82 6.12
C ILE A 99 21.49 10.04 5.32
N THR A 100 21.70 10.01 4.01
CA THR A 100 21.26 11.10 3.13
C THR A 100 19.77 10.94 2.82
N VAL A 101 18.96 11.89 3.29
CA VAL A 101 17.54 11.94 2.98
C VAL A 101 17.30 12.95 1.85
N ILE A 102 16.67 12.49 0.76
CA ILE A 102 16.19 13.38 -0.30
C ILE A 102 14.72 13.71 0.01
N ALA A 103 14.48 14.93 0.48
CA ALA A 103 13.12 15.42 0.64
C ALA A 103 12.53 15.82 -0.72
N ASN A 104 11.38 15.25 -1.09
CA ASN A 104 10.57 15.82 -2.16
C ASN A 104 10.00 17.15 -1.66
N GLY A 105 10.43 18.25 -2.29
CA GLY A 105 9.88 19.58 -2.02
C GLY A 105 8.43 19.64 -2.49
N ALA A 106 7.56 20.17 -1.62
CA ALA A 106 6.17 20.48 -1.94
C ALA A 106 6.04 21.70 -2.87
#